data_AF-A0A399IDK4-F1
#
_entry.id   AF-A0A399IDK4-F1
#
_cell.length_a   1.000
_cell.length_b   1.000
_cell.length_c   1.000
_cell.angle_alpha   90.00
_cell.angle_beta   90.00
_cell.angle_gamma   90.00
#
_symmetry.space_group_name_H-M   'P 1'
#
loop_
_entity.id
_entity.type
_entity.pdbx_description
1 polymer ?
#
loop_
_entity_poly.entity_id
_entity_poly.type
_entity_poly.pdbx_seq_one_letter_code
_entity_poly.pdbx_strand_id
1 'polypeptide(L)'
;MLFTAHEPSRTSGGLVTFQPGARTAWHTHPLGKTLIVTAGAGRIQQWDGPIEEIRPGDVVRIPPGVKHWHGAAPDSAMTHIAIQESMEGKTAGWKEQVSDVQYQGK
;
A
#
# COMPACT_ATOMS: atom_id res chain seq x y z
N MET A 1 -7.75 -8.87 -8.80
CA MET A 1 -7.96 -9.20 -7.38
C MET A 1 -7.62 -10.66 -7.15
N LEU A 2 -7.07 -11.02 -5.99
CA LEU A 2 -6.83 -12.41 -5.60
C LEU A 2 -8.08 -13.03 -4.98
N PHE A 3 -8.78 -12.28 -4.13
CA PHE A 3 -10.05 -12.67 -3.55
C PHE A 3 -10.87 -11.44 -3.17
N THR A 4 -12.19 -11.59 -3.17
CA THR A 4 -13.15 -10.55 -2.79
C THR A 4 -13.77 -10.87 -1.44
N ALA A 5 -14.29 -9.85 -0.76
CA ALA A 5 -15.09 -10.06 0.44
C ALA A 5 -16.40 -10.76 0.07
N HIS A 6 -16.79 -11.75 0.87
CA HIS A 6 -18.08 -12.44 0.80
C HIS A 6 -18.69 -12.45 2.19
N GLU A 7 -19.94 -12.00 2.32
CA GLU A 7 -20.62 -11.94 3.61
C GLU A 7 -20.61 -13.31 4.31
N PRO A 8 -20.36 -13.36 5.63
CA PRO A 8 -20.19 -12.23 6.56
C PRO A 8 -18.76 -11.66 6.63
N SER A 9 -17.80 -12.20 5.88
CA SER A 9 -16.43 -11.69 5.83
C SER A 9 -16.34 -10.34 5.11
N ARG A 10 -15.46 -9.48 5.62
CA ARG A 10 -15.19 -8.13 5.07
C ARG A 10 -13.86 -8.05 4.35
N THR A 11 -13.05 -9.11 4.41
CA THR A 11 -11.66 -9.11 3.94
C THR A 11 -11.59 -9.31 2.43
N SER A 12 -10.78 -8.49 1.78
CA SER A 12 -10.44 -8.59 0.35
C SER A 12 -8.93 -8.57 0.18
N GLY A 13 -8.45 -9.10 -0.94
CA GLY A 13 -7.03 -9.05 -1.24
C GLY A 13 -6.69 -9.03 -2.72
N GLY A 14 -5.55 -8.42 -3.04
CA GLY A 14 -5.07 -8.26 -4.40
C GLY A 14 -3.56 -8.43 -4.50
N LEU A 15 -3.10 -9.03 -5.59
CA LEU A 15 -1.70 -9.01 -6.00
C LEU A 15 -1.50 -7.75 -6.85
N VAL A 16 -0.58 -6.89 -6.43
CA VAL A 16 -0.30 -5.61 -7.10
C VAL A 16 1.17 -5.58 -7.46
N THR A 17 1.47 -5.26 -8.72
CA THR A 17 2.82 -5.01 -9.20
C THR A 17 2.96 -3.55 -9.59
N PHE A 18 3.97 -2.89 -9.04
CA PHE A 18 4.40 -1.55 -9.41
C PHE A 18 5.67 -1.65 -10.25
N GLN A 19 5.69 -0.95 -11.38
CA GLN A 19 6.92 -0.74 -12.16
C GLN A 19 7.85 0.24 -11.43
N PRO A 20 9.16 0.29 -11.76
CA PRO A 20 10.11 1.21 -11.12
C PRO A 20 9.57 2.65 -11.06
N GLY A 21 9.60 3.25 -9.87
CA GLY A 21 9.09 4.61 -9.62
C GLY A 21 7.56 4.75 -9.54
N ALA A 22 6.78 3.71 -9.85
CA ALA A 22 5.33 3.74 -9.74
C ALA A 22 4.91 3.59 -8.26
N ARG A 23 3.92 4.40 -7.85
CA ARG A 23 3.38 4.41 -6.49
C ARG A 23 1.89 4.74 -6.47
N THR A 24 1.23 4.41 -5.37
CA THR A 24 -0.13 4.89 -5.12
C THR A 24 -0.14 6.41 -4.91
N ALA A 25 -1.31 7.02 -5.09
CA ALA A 25 -1.60 8.29 -4.43
C ALA A 25 -1.58 8.13 -2.90
N TRP A 26 -1.52 9.24 -2.16
CA TRP A 26 -1.80 9.22 -0.74
C TRP A 26 -3.22 8.70 -0.49
N HIS A 27 -3.38 7.82 0.49
CA HIS A 27 -4.68 7.28 0.84
C HIS A 27 -4.73 6.79 2.29
N THR A 28 -5.92 6.43 2.74
CA THR A 28 -6.21 5.89 4.08
C THR A 28 -7.07 4.65 3.94
N HIS A 29 -7.03 3.74 4.91
CA HIS A 29 -7.93 2.59 4.98
C HIS A 29 -8.75 2.65 6.27
N PRO A 30 -10.09 2.46 6.23
CA PRO A 30 -10.94 2.62 7.41
C PRO A 30 -10.65 1.59 8.50
N LEU A 31 -10.17 0.40 8.13
CA LEU A 31 -9.81 -0.69 9.05
C LEU A 31 -8.34 -1.10 8.90
N GLY A 32 -7.51 -0.22 8.34
CA GLY A 32 -6.10 -0.49 8.10
C GLY A 32 -5.86 -1.42 6.91
N LYS A 33 -4.59 -1.79 6.73
CA LYS A 33 -4.11 -2.59 5.60
C LYS A 33 -2.90 -3.41 6.00
N THR A 34 -2.80 -4.62 5.48
CA THR A 34 -1.58 -5.43 5.55
C THR A 34 -1.01 -5.61 4.15
N LEU A 35 0.29 -5.38 4.00
CA LEU A 35 1.05 -5.70 2.79
C LEU A 35 1.98 -6.87 3.08
N ILE A 36 2.08 -7.80 2.13
CA ILE A 36 3.07 -8.89 2.16
C ILE A 36 3.85 -8.79 0.86
N VAL A 37 5.12 -8.39 0.92
CA VAL A 37 5.94 -8.24 -0.28
C VAL A 37 6.38 -9.61 -0.78
N THR A 38 6.20 -9.85 -2.08
CA THR A 38 6.47 -11.16 -2.70
C THR A 38 7.61 -11.11 -3.71
N ALA A 39 7.93 -9.95 -4.29
CA ALA A 39 9.04 -9.81 -5.23
C ALA A 39 9.55 -8.36 -5.30
N GLY A 40 10.83 -8.21 -5.66
CA GLY A 40 11.43 -6.92 -6.01
C GLY A 40 11.72 -6.00 -4.82
N ALA A 41 11.65 -4.69 -5.02
CA ALA A 41 11.98 -3.70 -3.99
C ALA A 41 10.99 -2.54 -4.00
N GLY A 42 10.41 -2.25 -2.84
CA GLY A 42 9.41 -1.21 -2.69
C GLY A 42 9.79 -0.12 -1.71
N ARG A 43 8.94 0.89 -1.67
CA ARG A 43 8.94 1.96 -0.68
C ARG A 43 7.55 2.11 -0.08
N ILE A 44 7.49 2.47 1.18
CA ILE A 44 6.27 2.89 1.87
C ILE A 44 6.58 4.11 2.72
N GLN A 45 5.61 5.00 2.84
CA GLN A 45 5.69 6.12 3.76
C GLN A 45 4.32 6.34 4.41
N GLN A 46 4.32 6.43 5.73
CA GLN A 46 3.21 6.98 6.50
C GLN A 46 3.39 8.48 6.64
N TRP A 47 2.30 9.24 6.66
CA TRP A 47 2.34 10.70 6.71
C TRP A 47 3.23 11.21 7.86
N ASP A 48 4.07 12.21 7.57
CA ASP A 48 5.12 12.75 8.45
C ASP A 48 6.17 11.74 8.96
N GLY A 49 6.14 10.50 8.47
CA GLY A 49 7.12 9.46 8.77
C GLY A 49 8.23 9.35 7.72
N PRO A 50 9.30 8.58 8.02
CA PRO A 50 10.35 8.29 7.06
C PRO A 50 9.82 7.44 5.90
N ILE A 51 10.50 7.52 4.76
CA ILE A 51 10.33 6.52 3.70
C ILE A 51 11.08 5.26 4.12
N GLU A 52 10.36 4.14 4.18
CA GLU A 52 10.90 2.83 4.51
C GLU A 52 11.02 1.98 3.24
N GLU A 53 12.12 1.24 3.11
CA GLU A 53 12.27 0.22 2.06
C GLU A 53 11.61 -1.08 2.50
N ILE A 54 10.99 -1.78 1.55
CA ILE A 54 10.32 -3.06 1.78
C ILE A 54 10.76 -4.09 0.73
N ARG A 55 11.04 -5.32 1.15
CA ARG A 55 11.64 -6.42 0.38
C ARG A 55 10.83 -7.71 0.55
N PRO A 56 11.03 -8.73 -0.32
CA PRO A 56 10.26 -9.97 -0.26
C PRO A 56 10.37 -10.64 1.12
N GLY A 57 9.23 -11.00 1.70
CA GLY A 57 9.13 -11.52 3.06
C GLY A 57 8.72 -10.48 4.10
N ASP A 58 8.87 -9.18 3.81
CA ASP A 58 8.41 -8.13 4.73
C ASP A 58 6.89 -8.08 4.80
N VAL A 59 6.40 -7.88 6.04
CA VAL A 59 4.98 -7.70 6.35
C VAL A 59 4.77 -6.31 6.92
N VAL A 60 4.11 -5.44 6.17
CA VAL A 60 3.79 -4.08 6.62
C VAL A 60 2.36 -4.03 7.11
N ARG A 61 2.18 -3.64 8.38
CA ARG A 61 0.86 -3.40 8.97
C ARG A 61 0.63 -1.91 9.10
N ILE A 62 -0.38 -1.41 8.39
CA ILE A 62 -0.73 0.00 8.35
C ILE A 62 -2.01 0.20 9.16
N PRO A 63 -1.98 0.96 10.27
CA PRO A 63 -3.14 1.13 11.13
C PRO A 63 -4.34 1.81 10.44
N PRO A 64 -5.56 1.63 10.98
CA PRO A 64 -6.74 2.36 10.52
C PRO A 64 -6.54 3.87 10.47
N GLY A 65 -7.03 4.50 9.40
CA GLY A 65 -7.02 5.96 9.25
C GLY A 65 -5.65 6.58 8.93
N VAL A 66 -4.56 5.82 8.98
CA VAL A 66 -3.22 6.33 8.69
C VAL A 66 -3.09 6.68 7.20
N LYS A 67 -2.75 7.94 6.93
CA LYS A 67 -2.47 8.41 5.57
C LYS A 67 -1.10 7.89 5.14
N HIS A 68 -1.05 7.21 4.01
CA HIS A 68 0.18 6.59 3.51
C HIS A 68 0.19 6.47 1.98
N TRP A 69 1.37 6.17 1.44
CA TRP A 69 1.53 5.66 0.09
C TRP A 69 2.50 4.48 0.10
N HIS A 70 2.41 3.64 -0.92
CA HIS A 70 3.41 2.59 -1.16
C HIS A 70 3.58 2.38 -2.66
N GLY A 71 4.73 1.84 -3.06
CA GLY A 71 5.08 1.68 -4.46
C GLY A 71 6.40 0.95 -4.65
N ALA A 72 6.87 0.91 -5.89
CA ALA A 72 8.18 0.38 -6.20
C ALA A 72 9.30 1.34 -5.80
N ALA A 73 10.51 0.81 -5.66
CA ALA A 73 11.73 1.61 -5.59
C ALA A 73 12.02 2.29 -6.96
N PRO A 74 12.94 3.27 -7.04
CA PRO A 74 13.21 4.01 -8.28
C PRO A 74 13.74 3.13 -9.42
N ASP A 75 14.45 2.06 -9.10
CA ASP A 75 15.23 1.23 -10.02
C ASP A 75 14.79 -0.24 -10.03
N SER A 76 13.72 -0.58 -9.31
CA SER A 76 13.24 -1.96 -9.18
C SER A 76 11.72 -1.98 -9.18
N ALA A 77 11.13 -2.94 -9.88
CA ALA A 77 9.70 -3.24 -9.72
C ALA A 77 9.44 -3.85 -8.33
N MET A 78 8.20 -3.83 -7.88
CA MET A 78 7.79 -4.49 -6.64
C MET A 78 6.44 -5.13 -6.78
N THR A 79 6.31 -6.36 -6.28
CA THR A 79 5.03 -7.06 -6.17
C THR A 79 4.72 -7.33 -4.71
N HIS A 80 3.49 -7.06 -4.30
CA HIS A 80 2.99 -7.42 -2.98
C HIS A 80 1.55 -7.90 -3.04
N ILE A 81 1.17 -8.65 -2.02
CA ILE A 81 -0.23 -8.92 -1.68
C ILE A 81 -0.71 -7.78 -0.79
N ALA A 82 -1.83 -7.15 -1.12
CA ALA A 82 -2.53 -6.19 -0.29
C ALA A 82 -3.76 -6.87 0.32
N ILE A 83 -3.94 -6.74 1.63
CA ILE A 83 -5.07 -7.29 2.39
C ILE A 83 -5.71 -6.16 3.19
N GLN A 84 -7.01 -5.97 3.03
CA GLN A 84 -7.78 -4.97 3.76
C GLN A 84 -9.24 -5.37 3.92
N GLU A 85 -9.91 -4.76 4.88
CA GLU A 85 -11.34 -4.94 5.11
C GLU A 85 -12.15 -3.74 4.61
N SER A 86 -13.38 -3.99 4.19
CA SER A 86 -14.33 -2.94 3.82
C SER A 86 -15.13 -2.45 5.04
N MET A 87 -15.42 -1.16 5.12
CA MET A 87 -16.38 -0.56 6.05
C MET A 87 -17.37 0.28 5.27
N GLU A 88 -18.66 -0.02 5.40
CA GLU A 88 -19.73 0.66 4.66
C GLU A 88 -19.48 0.68 3.13
N GLY A 89 -19.04 -0.48 2.59
CA GLY A 89 -18.74 -0.63 1.17
C GLY A 89 -17.43 0.04 0.70
N LYS A 90 -16.68 0.70 1.59
CA LYS A 90 -15.42 1.39 1.25
C LYS A 90 -14.21 0.65 1.80
N THR A 91 -13.18 0.50 0.98
CA THR A 91 -11.89 -0.09 1.39
C THR A 91 -10.78 0.95 1.50
N ALA A 92 -10.88 2.10 0.84
CA ALA A 92 -9.89 3.17 0.89
C ALA A 92 -10.51 4.56 0.71
N GLY A 93 -9.88 5.57 1.33
CA GLY A 93 -10.12 6.98 1.09
C GLY A 93 -8.92 7.59 0.37
N TRP A 94 -9.04 7.73 -0.95
CA TRP A 94 -8.00 8.31 -1.83
C TRP A 94 -7.86 9.82 -1.64
N LYS A 95 -6.64 10.33 -1.83
CA LYS A 95 -6.26 11.73 -1.66
C LYS A 95 -5.37 12.19 -2.83
N GLU A 96 -4.53 13.18 -2.60
CA GLU A 96 -3.62 13.75 -3.60
C GLU A 96 -2.51 12.77 -4.03
N GLN A 97 -1.94 13.03 -5.21
CA GLN A 97 -0.79 12.29 -5.72
C GLN A 97 0.45 12.53 -4.86
N VAL A 98 1.32 11.52 -4.78
CA VAL A 98 2.65 11.67 -4.17
C VAL A 98 3.54 12.41 -5.15
N SER A 99 3.98 13.62 -4.80
CA SER A 99 4.87 14.41 -5.64
C SER A 99 6.24 13.73 -5.78
N ASP A 100 7.00 14.09 -6.82
CA ASP A 100 8.37 13.56 -6.99
C ASP A 100 9.30 13.98 -5.85
N VAL A 101 9.06 15.16 -5.25
CA VAL A 101 9.80 15.64 -4.07
C VAL A 101 9.51 14.74 -2.87
N GLN A 102 8.23 14.47 -2.57
CA GLN A 102 7.83 13.54 -1.52
C GLN A 102 8.39 12.13 -1.75
N TYR A 103 8.33 11.63 -2.99
CA TYR A 103 8.86 10.31 -3.35
C TYR A 103 10.39 10.19 -3.18
N GLN A 104 11.11 11.31 -3.31
CA GLN A 104 12.56 11.38 -3.08
C GLN A 104 12.94 11.58 -1.60
N GLY A 105 11.97 11.82 -0.71
CA GLY A 105 12.23 12.11 0.70
C GLY A 105 12.96 13.44 0.93
N LYS A 106 12.70 14.42 0.06
CA LYS A 106 13.30 15.77 0.11
C LYS A 106 12.27 16.82 0.49
#